data_AF-A0A699ZDW7-F1
#
_entry.id   AF-A0A699ZDW7-F1
#
_cell.length_a   1.000
_cell.length_b   1.000
_cell.length_c   1.000
_cell.angle_alpha   90.00
_cell.angle_beta   90.00
_cell.angle_gamma   90.00
#
_symmetry.space_group_name_H-M   'P 1'
#
loop_
_entity.id
_entity.type
_entity.pdbx_description
1 polymer ?
#
loop_
_entity_poly.entity_id
_entity_poly.type
_entity_poly.pdbx_seq_one_letter_code
_entity_poly.pdbx_strand_id
1 'polypeptide(L)'
;CPGVFAPCGGTLKWRKYAAGGTKQPGFWGCTNWPACRYSWWPPEVIEHEALSLDIVSDKTFAVVPYPGAEQAVAAGGGVLSKLAGQVEGAAEDRVMLPLSSYEVVEQQLRQHARGVLGLGSCVPPDTLRAFRGTFMRLASEAEVAARFQLMPLALRCALMPFQEEGVRFGLQRHGRALIADEMGVGKTVQALALAACYQVSSGRWAAGEVE
;
A
#
# COMPACT_ATOMS: atom_id res chain seq x y z
N CYS A 1 -6.23 21.01 19.16
CA CYS A 1 -6.94 19.99 18.36
C CYS A 1 -8.29 19.71 19.06
N PRO A 2 -9.42 19.45 18.38
CA PRO A 2 -10.69 19.13 19.05
C PRO A 2 -10.54 17.80 19.80
N GLY A 3 -9.93 17.84 20.98
CA GLY A 3 -9.67 16.69 21.84
C GLY A 3 -8.55 15.72 21.43
N VAL A 4 -8.06 15.68 20.18
CA VAL A 4 -7.30 14.49 19.73
C VAL A 4 -5.84 14.38 20.21
N PHE A 5 -5.05 15.47 20.18
CA PHE A 5 -3.60 15.40 20.47
C PHE A 5 -3.08 16.45 21.47
N ALA A 6 -3.76 17.58 21.59
CA ALA A 6 -3.47 18.66 22.55
C ALA A 6 -4.74 19.51 22.69
N PRO A 7 -5.43 19.48 23.85
CA PRO A 7 -6.69 20.19 24.03
C PRO A 7 -6.42 21.69 24.16
N CYS A 8 -6.75 22.43 23.09
CA CYS A 8 -6.70 23.90 23.09
C CYS A 8 -8.08 24.53 23.35
N GLY A 9 -9.08 23.73 23.73
CA GLY A 9 -10.46 24.16 23.99
C GLY A 9 -11.27 24.64 22.77
N GLY A 10 -10.67 24.69 21.57
CA GLY A 10 -11.33 25.16 20.36
C GLY A 10 -12.16 24.08 19.64
N THR A 11 -13.17 24.52 18.88
CA THR A 11 -14.05 23.66 18.07
C THR A 11 -13.63 23.64 16.59
N LEU A 12 -14.26 22.79 15.77
CA LEU A 12 -14.05 22.74 14.33
C LEU A 12 -14.86 23.83 13.61
N LYS A 13 -14.21 24.58 12.72
CA LYS A 13 -14.85 25.58 11.84
C LYS A 13 -14.35 25.42 10.41
N TRP A 14 -15.26 25.44 9.44
CA TRP A 14 -14.93 25.44 8.02
C TRP A 14 -14.21 26.73 7.61
N ARG A 15 -13.08 26.60 6.91
CA ARG A 15 -12.26 27.70 6.40
C ARG A 15 -12.10 27.55 4.89
N LYS A 16 -12.48 28.56 4.12
CA LYS A 16 -12.38 28.59 2.65
C LYS A 16 -10.99 29.10 2.23
N TYR A 17 -10.50 28.63 1.08
CA TYR A 17 -9.32 29.23 0.44
C TYR A 17 -9.64 30.65 -0.07
N ALA A 18 -8.63 31.51 -0.14
CA ALA A 18 -8.71 32.73 -0.93
C ALA A 18 -8.94 32.34 -2.41
N ALA A 19 -9.77 33.11 -3.12
CA ALA A 19 -10.14 32.81 -4.51
C ALA A 19 -8.88 32.57 -5.37
N GLY A 20 -8.70 31.33 -5.86
CA GLY A 20 -7.58 30.94 -6.71
C GLY A 20 -6.82 29.65 -6.33
N GLY A 21 -7.17 28.94 -5.24
CA GLY A 21 -6.46 27.73 -4.81
C GLY A 21 -7.32 26.44 -4.84
N THR A 22 -6.93 25.51 -5.73
CA THR A 22 -7.27 24.07 -5.84
C THR A 22 -8.75 23.65 -5.89
N LYS A 23 -9.03 22.43 -6.39
CA LYS A 23 -10.38 21.85 -6.56
C LYS A 23 -11.18 21.72 -5.23
N GLN A 24 -10.52 21.86 -4.08
CA GLN A 24 -11.16 21.68 -2.77
C GLN A 24 -11.63 23.02 -2.18
N PRO A 25 -12.89 23.14 -1.72
CA PRO A 25 -13.49 24.40 -1.30
C PRO A 25 -12.95 24.97 0.03
N GLY A 26 -12.11 24.23 0.75
CA GLY A 26 -11.61 24.61 2.07
C GLY A 26 -11.22 23.42 2.94
N PHE A 27 -11.04 23.68 4.24
CA PHE A 27 -10.74 22.68 5.26
C PHE A 27 -11.41 23.00 6.59
N TRP A 28 -11.50 21.99 7.44
CA TRP A 28 -11.91 22.18 8.83
C TRP A 28 -10.68 22.54 9.67
N GLY A 29 -10.67 23.77 10.19
CA GLY A 29 -9.63 24.24 11.09
C GLY A 29 -10.15 24.41 12.51
N CYS A 30 -9.23 24.51 13.47
CA CYS A 30 -9.59 24.92 14.82
C CYS A 30 -10.09 26.39 14.85
N THR A 31 -11.03 26.71 15.74
CA THR A 31 -11.43 28.10 16.01
C THR A 31 -10.26 28.99 16.41
N ASN A 32 -9.27 28.43 17.13
CA ASN A 32 -8.09 29.17 17.59
C ASN A 32 -6.99 29.32 16.52
N TRP A 33 -7.26 29.00 15.25
CA TRP A 33 -6.33 29.25 14.16
C TRP A 33 -6.08 30.76 13.96
N PRO A 34 -4.83 31.22 13.74
CA PRO A 34 -3.63 30.43 13.41
C PRO A 34 -2.81 29.93 14.61
N ALA A 35 -3.18 30.27 15.85
CA ALA A 35 -2.45 29.84 17.05
C ALA A 35 -2.52 28.31 17.26
N CYS A 36 -3.64 27.68 16.90
CA CYS A 36 -3.73 26.22 16.73
C CYS A 36 -3.70 25.85 15.25
N ARG A 37 -2.61 25.20 14.80
CA ARG A 37 -2.41 24.78 13.39
C ARG A 37 -3.12 23.48 12.99
N TYR A 38 -4.07 23.00 13.78
CA TYR A 38 -4.85 21.82 13.42
C TYR A 38 -5.70 22.10 12.18
N SER A 39 -5.58 21.23 11.17
CA SER A 39 -6.37 21.22 9.95
C SER A 39 -6.78 19.79 9.61
N TRP A 40 -8.06 19.59 9.29
CA TRP A 40 -8.58 18.37 8.70
C TRP A 40 -9.14 18.68 7.32
N TRP A 41 -8.66 17.94 6.33
CA TRP A 41 -9.03 18.08 4.93
C TRP A 41 -10.04 17.00 4.61
N PRO A 42 -11.28 17.34 4.22
CA PRO A 42 -12.20 16.34 3.72
C PRO A 42 -11.58 15.61 2.53
N PRO A 43 -11.86 14.30 2.38
CA PRO A 43 -11.50 13.60 1.15
C PRO A 43 -12.12 14.29 -0.06
N GLU A 44 -11.44 14.21 -1.20
CA GLU A 44 -11.98 14.69 -2.47
C GLU A 44 -13.22 13.88 -2.83
N VAL A 45 -14.33 14.56 -3.11
CA VAL A 45 -15.55 13.92 -3.59
C VAL A 45 -15.52 13.93 -5.11
N ILE A 46 -15.65 12.76 -5.71
CA ILE A 46 -15.68 12.55 -7.15
C ILE A 46 -17.15 12.46 -7.58
N GLU A 47 -17.58 13.43 -8.38
CA GLU A 47 -18.99 13.57 -8.79
C GLU A 47 -19.39 12.61 -9.92
N HIS A 48 -18.43 11.93 -10.54
CA HIS A 48 -18.68 10.94 -11.59
C HIS A 48 -18.38 9.53 -11.09
N GLU A 49 -19.06 8.54 -11.68
CA GLU A 49 -18.83 7.14 -11.37
C GLU A 49 -17.39 6.75 -11.71
N ALA A 50 -16.66 6.27 -10.71
CA ALA A 50 -15.31 5.74 -10.88
C ALA A 50 -15.14 4.48 -10.02
N LEU A 51 -14.52 3.45 -10.59
CA LEU A 51 -14.24 2.18 -9.94
C LEU A 51 -12.73 1.95 -9.83
N SER A 52 -12.34 1.08 -8.90
CA SER A 52 -11.00 0.51 -8.73
C SER A 52 -11.08 -1.01 -8.74
N LEU A 53 -10.03 -1.64 -9.24
CA LEU A 53 -9.79 -3.07 -9.21
C LEU A 53 -8.69 -3.33 -8.19
N ASP A 54 -9.05 -3.95 -7.07
CA ASP A 54 -8.15 -4.13 -5.93
C ASP A 54 -7.86 -5.62 -5.72
N ILE A 55 -6.59 -6.01 -5.63
CA ILE A 55 -6.25 -7.39 -5.25
C ILE A 55 -6.60 -7.60 -3.78
N VAL A 56 -7.30 -8.70 -3.48
CA VAL A 56 -7.69 -9.09 -2.13
C VAL A 56 -6.89 -10.28 -1.63
N SER A 57 -6.61 -11.24 -2.50
CA SER A 57 -5.76 -12.40 -2.20
C SER A 57 -4.97 -12.88 -3.42
N ASP A 58 -4.22 -13.96 -3.26
CA ASP A 58 -3.56 -14.70 -4.34
C ASP A 58 -4.49 -15.17 -5.47
N LYS A 59 -5.79 -15.27 -5.19
CA LYS A 59 -6.79 -15.84 -6.10
C LYS A 59 -7.99 -14.94 -6.34
N THR A 60 -8.12 -13.83 -5.63
CA THR A 60 -9.29 -12.97 -5.73
C THR A 60 -8.92 -11.50 -5.83
N PHE A 61 -9.70 -10.78 -6.63
CA PHE A 61 -9.69 -9.33 -6.69
C PHE A 61 -11.10 -8.82 -6.43
N ALA A 62 -11.23 -7.53 -6.14
CA ALA A 62 -12.49 -6.87 -5.93
C ALA A 62 -12.65 -5.70 -6.91
N VAL A 63 -13.88 -5.50 -7.36
CA VAL A 63 -14.32 -4.26 -7.97
C VAL A 63 -14.96 -3.42 -6.87
N VAL A 64 -14.47 -2.21 -6.67
CA VAL A 64 -14.92 -1.28 -5.63
C VAL A 64 -15.06 0.13 -6.21
N PRO A 65 -15.82 1.05 -5.60
CA PRO A 65 -15.73 2.46 -5.91
C PRO A 65 -14.30 2.97 -5.74
N TYR A 66 -13.86 3.82 -6.66
CA TYR A 66 -12.62 4.56 -6.47
C TYR A 66 -12.76 5.48 -5.24
N PRO A 67 -11.71 5.67 -4.42
CA PRO A 67 -11.79 6.54 -3.25
C PRO A 67 -12.35 7.93 -3.57
N GLY A 68 -13.48 8.29 -2.93
CA GLY A 68 -14.19 9.55 -3.17
C GLY A 68 -15.34 9.46 -4.17
N ALA A 69 -15.49 8.37 -4.92
CA ALA A 69 -16.56 8.14 -5.90
C ALA A 69 -17.72 7.29 -5.36
N GLU A 70 -17.71 6.94 -4.07
CA GLU A 70 -18.68 6.02 -3.45
C GLU A 70 -20.13 6.48 -3.67
N GLN A 71 -20.39 7.78 -3.48
CA GLN A 71 -21.73 8.36 -3.67
C GLN A 71 -22.17 8.35 -5.13
N ALA A 72 -21.26 8.65 -6.05
CA ALA A 72 -21.57 8.67 -7.48
C ALA A 72 -21.86 7.26 -8.00
N VAL A 73 -21.08 6.26 -7.57
CA VAL A 73 -21.30 4.85 -7.90
C VAL A 73 -22.63 4.34 -7.31
N ALA A 74 -22.92 4.67 -6.05
CA ALA A 74 -24.19 4.30 -5.42
C ALA A 74 -25.40 4.91 -6.14
N ALA A 75 -25.35 6.21 -6.48
CA ALA A 75 -26.39 6.88 -7.27
C ALA A 75 -26.56 6.26 -8.67
N GLY A 76 -25.49 5.69 -9.22
CA GLY A 76 -25.43 4.95 -10.47
C GLY A 76 -25.96 3.51 -10.43
N GLY A 77 -26.53 3.07 -9.30
CA GLY A 77 -27.02 1.70 -9.10
C GLY A 77 -25.96 0.73 -8.56
N GLY A 78 -24.86 1.23 -8.00
CA GLY A 78 -23.83 0.43 -7.33
C GLY A 78 -22.81 -0.22 -8.28
N VAL A 79 -21.90 -1.00 -7.72
CA VAL A 79 -20.82 -1.66 -8.50
C VAL A 79 -21.37 -2.76 -9.40
N LEU A 80 -22.34 -3.53 -8.91
CA LEU A 80 -22.93 -4.65 -9.64
C LEU A 80 -23.61 -4.21 -10.94
N SER A 81 -24.25 -3.02 -10.97
CA SER A 81 -24.93 -2.52 -12.18
C SER A 81 -23.97 -2.27 -13.34
N LYS A 82 -22.67 -2.14 -13.05
CA LYS A 82 -21.61 -1.90 -14.05
C LYS A 82 -20.99 -3.20 -14.58
N LEU A 83 -21.27 -4.33 -13.95
CA LEU A 83 -20.77 -5.64 -14.35
C LEU A 83 -21.83 -6.39 -15.15
N ALA A 84 -21.55 -6.67 -16.42
CA ALA A 84 -22.47 -7.37 -17.30
C ALA A 84 -22.48 -8.88 -17.01
N GLY A 85 -23.39 -9.33 -16.14
CA GLY A 85 -23.81 -10.73 -16.00
C GLY A 85 -22.88 -11.67 -15.22
N GLN A 86 -23.50 -12.52 -14.38
CA GLN A 86 -22.92 -13.63 -13.60
C GLN A 86 -21.81 -13.27 -12.60
N VAL A 87 -22.08 -12.30 -11.73
CA VAL A 87 -21.25 -12.12 -10.53
C VAL A 87 -22.13 -12.18 -9.28
N GLU A 88 -21.96 -13.24 -8.50
CA GLU A 88 -22.56 -13.35 -7.17
C GLU A 88 -21.71 -12.57 -6.18
N GLY A 89 -22.28 -11.52 -5.60
CA GLY A 89 -21.63 -10.68 -4.60
C GLY A 89 -22.66 -9.98 -3.74
N ALA A 90 -22.60 -10.21 -2.42
CA ALA A 90 -23.46 -9.57 -1.43
C ALA A 90 -22.78 -8.30 -0.91
N ALA A 91 -22.92 -7.19 -1.63
CA ALA A 91 -22.84 -5.81 -1.15
C ALA A 91 -22.99 -4.85 -2.34
N GLU A 92 -23.80 -3.81 -2.21
CA GLU A 92 -23.96 -2.77 -3.24
C GLU A 92 -22.62 -2.05 -3.57
N ASP A 93 -21.66 -2.11 -2.64
CA ASP A 93 -20.40 -1.35 -2.67
C ASP A 93 -19.15 -2.17 -3.01
N ARG A 94 -19.22 -3.51 -3.12
CA ARG A 94 -18.05 -4.34 -3.41
C ARG A 94 -18.40 -5.68 -4.04
N VAL A 95 -17.68 -6.02 -5.11
CA VAL A 95 -17.87 -7.29 -5.82
C VAL A 95 -16.56 -8.06 -5.88
N MET A 96 -16.53 -9.28 -5.32
CA MET A 96 -15.33 -10.13 -5.31
C MET A 96 -15.36 -11.14 -6.45
N LEU A 97 -14.25 -11.27 -7.15
CA LEU A 97 -14.11 -12.06 -8.36
C LEU A 97 -12.81 -12.88 -8.36
N PRO A 98 -12.78 -14.05 -9.00
CA PRO A 98 -11.54 -14.80 -9.19
C PRO A 98 -10.52 -14.00 -10.01
N LEU A 99 -9.25 -14.00 -9.60
CA LEU A 99 -8.17 -13.30 -10.32
C LEU A 99 -8.00 -13.78 -11.78
N SER A 100 -8.48 -14.99 -12.09
CA SER A 100 -8.53 -15.55 -13.44
C SER A 100 -9.49 -14.82 -14.38
N SER A 101 -10.50 -14.10 -13.86
CA SER A 101 -11.44 -13.30 -14.67
C SER A 101 -11.03 -11.84 -14.83
N TYR A 102 -9.86 -11.43 -14.30
CA TYR A 102 -9.43 -10.04 -14.25
C TYR A 102 -9.46 -9.34 -15.62
N GLU A 103 -8.85 -9.92 -16.66
CA GLU A 103 -8.83 -9.31 -18.00
C GLU A 103 -10.22 -9.16 -18.59
N VAL A 104 -11.06 -10.18 -18.41
CA VAL A 104 -12.43 -10.19 -18.93
C VAL A 104 -13.22 -9.04 -18.32
N VAL A 105 -13.11 -8.88 -17.00
CA VAL A 105 -13.80 -7.84 -16.24
C VAL A 105 -13.25 -6.45 -16.57
N GLU A 106 -11.92 -6.29 -16.63
CA GLU A 106 -11.31 -5.02 -17.04
C GLU A 106 -11.78 -4.62 -18.45
N GLN A 107 -11.76 -5.55 -19.41
CA GLN A 107 -12.20 -5.31 -20.77
C GLN A 107 -13.69 -4.97 -20.83
N GLN A 108 -14.55 -5.69 -20.10
CA GLN A 108 -15.98 -5.42 -20.02
C GLN A 108 -16.25 -4.01 -19.49
N LEU A 109 -15.58 -3.61 -18.41
CA LEU A 109 -15.71 -2.27 -17.82
C LEU A 109 -15.25 -1.19 -18.79
N ARG A 110 -14.13 -1.37 -19.50
CA ARG A 110 -13.66 -0.42 -20.52
C ARG A 110 -14.62 -0.29 -21.70
N GLN A 111 -15.32 -1.36 -22.07
CA GLN A 111 -16.25 -1.37 -23.20
C GLN A 111 -17.62 -0.80 -22.86
N HIS A 112 -18.20 -1.22 -21.73
CA HIS A 112 -19.60 -0.96 -21.37
C HIS A 112 -19.76 0.19 -20.36
N ALA A 113 -18.73 0.51 -19.58
CA ALA A 113 -18.70 1.56 -18.58
C ALA A 113 -17.55 2.56 -18.87
N ARG A 114 -17.58 3.16 -20.07
CA ARG A 114 -16.52 4.06 -20.55
C ARG A 114 -16.28 5.20 -19.56
N GLY A 115 -15.02 5.39 -19.17
CA GLY A 115 -14.60 6.46 -18.26
C GLY A 115 -14.66 6.11 -16.77
N VAL A 116 -15.22 4.94 -16.41
CA VAL A 116 -15.32 4.51 -15.00
C VAL A 116 -13.99 3.99 -14.46
N LEU A 117 -13.11 3.44 -15.31
CA LEU A 117 -11.74 3.09 -14.94
C LEU A 117 -10.78 4.22 -15.32
N GLY A 118 -10.33 4.97 -14.32
CA GLY A 118 -9.38 6.06 -14.44
C GLY A 118 -7.92 5.62 -14.34
N LEU A 119 -7.00 6.59 -14.32
CA LEU A 119 -5.59 6.34 -14.08
C LEU A 119 -5.40 5.82 -12.65
N GLY A 120 -4.76 4.66 -12.51
CA GLY A 120 -4.55 4.02 -11.20
C GLY A 120 -5.74 3.20 -10.68
N SER A 121 -6.84 3.12 -11.44
CA SER A 121 -7.98 2.22 -11.11
C SER A 121 -7.70 0.74 -11.37
N CYS A 122 -6.70 0.42 -12.19
CA CYS A 122 -6.33 -0.96 -12.49
C CYS A 122 -5.10 -1.37 -11.69
N VAL A 123 -5.05 -2.64 -11.32
CA VAL A 123 -3.86 -3.25 -10.74
C VAL A 123 -2.71 -3.17 -11.76
N PRO A 124 -1.51 -2.70 -11.36
CA PRO A 124 -0.35 -2.68 -12.24
C PRO A 124 -0.02 -4.07 -12.81
N PRO A 125 0.39 -4.20 -14.09
CA PRO A 125 0.65 -5.49 -14.73
C PRO A 125 1.68 -6.36 -13.99
N ASP A 126 2.73 -5.75 -13.43
CA ASP A 126 3.76 -6.48 -12.67
C ASP A 126 3.20 -7.03 -11.35
N THR A 127 2.27 -6.31 -10.72
CA THR A 127 1.55 -6.79 -9.54
C THR A 127 0.67 -7.99 -9.93
N LEU A 128 -0.12 -7.90 -11.01
CA LEU A 128 -0.92 -9.04 -11.48
C LEU A 128 -0.06 -10.27 -11.79
N ARG A 129 1.10 -10.07 -12.44
CA ARG A 129 2.06 -11.14 -12.73
C ARG A 129 2.55 -11.80 -11.44
N ALA A 130 2.87 -11.01 -10.41
CA ALA A 130 3.31 -11.53 -9.12
C ALA A 130 2.22 -12.39 -8.45
N PHE A 131 0.95 -11.99 -8.52
CA PHE A 131 -0.17 -12.69 -7.90
C PHE A 131 -0.60 -13.96 -8.67
N ARG A 132 -0.37 -14.06 -9.99
CA ARG A 132 -0.74 -15.23 -10.82
C ARG A 132 0.12 -16.49 -10.67
N GLY A 133 0.85 -16.62 -9.57
CA GLY A 133 1.72 -17.77 -9.39
C GLY A 133 3.08 -17.64 -10.10
N THR A 134 3.45 -16.43 -10.53
CA THR A 134 4.88 -16.07 -10.66
C THR A 134 5.45 -15.65 -9.31
N PHE A 135 4.96 -16.27 -8.22
CA PHE A 135 5.53 -16.10 -6.91
C PHE A 135 6.95 -16.62 -7.01
N MET A 136 7.90 -15.70 -6.85
CA MET A 136 9.32 -15.97 -7.02
C MET A 136 9.67 -17.27 -6.31
N ARG A 137 10.33 -18.19 -7.04
CA ARG A 137 10.88 -19.43 -6.49
C ARG A 137 11.55 -19.10 -5.17
N LEU A 138 11.05 -19.69 -4.08
CA LEU A 138 11.70 -19.53 -2.78
C LEU A 138 13.12 -20.10 -2.86
N ALA A 139 14.07 -19.41 -2.25
CA ALA A 139 15.41 -19.93 -2.10
C ALA A 139 15.36 -21.18 -1.20
N SER A 140 16.13 -22.20 -1.56
CA SER A 140 16.32 -23.40 -0.73
C SER A 140 17.02 -23.05 0.58
N GLU A 141 16.87 -23.89 1.60
CA GLU A 141 17.58 -23.70 2.89
C GLU A 141 19.10 -23.62 2.72
N ALA A 142 19.66 -24.34 1.74
CA ALA A 142 21.09 -24.28 1.41
C ALA A 142 21.49 -22.89 0.88
N GLU A 143 20.70 -22.30 -0.02
CA GLU A 143 20.93 -20.94 -0.54
C GLU A 143 20.77 -19.88 0.56
N VAL A 144 19.76 -20.03 1.42
CA VAL A 144 19.56 -19.16 2.58
C VAL A 144 20.75 -19.24 3.52
N ALA A 145 21.20 -20.44 3.88
CA ALA A 145 22.35 -20.64 4.77
C ALA A 145 23.64 -20.05 4.18
N ALA A 146 23.90 -20.26 2.88
CA ALA A 146 25.07 -19.70 2.20
C ALA A 146 25.07 -18.17 2.25
N ARG A 147 23.93 -17.52 1.99
CA ARG A 147 23.81 -16.05 2.07
C ARG A 147 23.90 -15.53 3.50
N PHE A 148 23.28 -16.22 4.45
CA PHE A 148 23.33 -15.84 5.85
C PHE A 148 24.76 -15.81 6.40
N GLN A 149 25.64 -16.68 5.90
CA GLN A 149 27.06 -16.68 6.26
C GLN A 149 27.85 -15.47 5.74
N LEU A 150 27.36 -14.75 4.72
CA LEU A 150 28.00 -13.53 4.21
C LEU A 150 27.85 -12.35 5.18
N MET A 151 26.88 -12.40 6.09
CA MET A 151 26.68 -11.36 7.09
C MET A 151 27.89 -11.29 8.05
N PRO A 152 28.39 -10.08 8.37
CA PRO A 152 29.47 -9.91 9.34
C PRO A 152 29.17 -10.58 10.68
N LEU A 153 30.16 -11.28 11.24
CA LEU A 153 29.99 -12.08 12.47
C LEU A 153 29.46 -11.24 13.64
N ALA A 154 29.98 -10.02 13.82
CA ALA A 154 29.52 -9.12 14.87
C ALA A 154 28.03 -8.78 14.77
N LEU A 155 27.52 -8.63 13.55
CA LEU A 155 26.10 -8.36 13.30
C LEU A 155 25.25 -9.62 13.53
N ARG A 156 25.74 -10.79 13.10
CA ARG A 156 25.08 -12.08 13.37
C ARG A 156 24.92 -12.34 14.86
N CYS A 157 25.96 -12.08 15.66
CA CYS A 157 25.92 -12.25 17.11
C CYS A 157 25.03 -11.24 17.84
N ALA A 158 24.71 -10.11 17.21
CA ALA A 158 23.86 -9.07 17.79
C ALA A 158 22.36 -9.31 17.56
N LEU A 159 21.99 -10.23 16.66
CA LEU A 159 20.59 -10.51 16.35
C LEU A 159 19.90 -11.31 17.46
N MET A 160 18.69 -10.90 17.80
CA MET A 160 17.78 -11.74 18.60
C MET A 160 17.18 -12.87 17.73
N PRO A 161 16.72 -14.00 18.32
CA PRO A 161 16.20 -15.12 17.56
C PRO A 161 15.09 -14.76 16.55
N PHE A 162 14.14 -13.92 16.94
CA PHE A 162 13.07 -13.47 16.02
C PHE A 162 13.60 -12.58 14.88
N GLN A 163 14.67 -11.83 15.12
CA GLN A 163 15.28 -10.99 14.09
C GLN A 163 15.99 -11.88 13.07
N GLU A 164 16.71 -12.93 13.52
CA GLU A 164 17.30 -13.94 12.66
C GLU A 164 16.23 -14.62 11.79
N GLU A 165 15.10 -15.05 12.37
CA GLU A 165 13.99 -15.62 11.62
C GLU A 165 13.49 -14.68 10.52
N GLY A 166 13.33 -13.39 10.81
CA GLY A 166 12.93 -12.43 9.78
C GLY A 166 14.00 -12.16 8.72
N VAL A 167 15.29 -12.25 9.07
CA VAL A 167 16.37 -12.22 8.07
C VAL A 167 16.28 -13.46 7.16
N ARG A 168 16.13 -14.65 7.73
CA ARG A 168 15.96 -15.90 6.96
C ARG A 168 14.72 -15.84 6.07
N PHE A 169 13.62 -15.30 6.57
CA PHE A 169 12.39 -15.06 5.80
C PHE A 169 12.64 -14.17 4.59
N GLY A 170 13.40 -13.08 4.76
CA GLY A 170 13.80 -12.19 3.69
C GLY A 170 14.73 -12.86 2.68
N LEU A 171 15.72 -13.61 3.14
CA LEU A 171 16.64 -14.38 2.29
C LEU A 171 15.91 -15.41 1.43
N GLN A 172 14.96 -16.13 2.02
CA GLN A 172 14.12 -17.10 1.33
C GLN A 172 13.34 -16.47 0.17
N ARG A 173 13.03 -15.16 0.29
CA ARG A 173 12.33 -14.35 -0.73
C ARG A 173 13.26 -13.48 -1.55
N HIS A 174 14.55 -13.81 -1.60
CA HIS A 174 15.58 -13.08 -2.34
C HIS A 174 15.64 -11.58 -1.97
N GLY A 175 15.51 -11.27 -0.68
CA GLY A 175 15.59 -9.91 -0.15
C GLY A 175 14.28 -9.13 -0.24
N ARG A 176 13.23 -9.67 -0.85
CA ARG A 176 11.91 -9.03 -0.93
C ARG A 176 11.09 -9.36 0.31
N ALA A 177 11.11 -8.45 1.28
CA ALA A 177 10.31 -8.55 2.49
C ALA A 177 9.87 -7.16 2.97
N LEU A 178 8.68 -7.10 3.55
CA LEU A 178 8.23 -5.95 4.33
C LEU A 178 8.48 -6.28 5.80
N ILE A 179 9.36 -5.54 6.45
CA ILE A 179 9.65 -5.68 7.88
C ILE A 179 8.75 -4.71 8.65
N ALA A 180 7.70 -5.24 9.28
CA ALA A 180 6.63 -4.46 9.90
C ALA A 180 6.35 -4.86 11.36
N ASP A 181 7.35 -5.36 12.08
CA ASP A 181 7.24 -5.69 13.50
C ASP A 181 6.94 -4.46 14.39
N GLU A 182 6.68 -4.69 15.67
CA GLU A 182 6.36 -3.66 16.65
C GLU A 182 7.46 -2.57 16.76
N MET A 183 7.09 -1.34 17.10
CA MET A 183 8.06 -0.24 17.29
C MET A 183 9.02 -0.56 18.45
N GLY A 184 10.30 -0.21 18.29
CA GLY A 184 11.32 -0.41 19.33
C GLY A 184 12.06 -1.76 19.30
N VAL A 185 11.59 -2.77 18.56
CA VAL A 185 12.20 -4.12 18.54
C VAL A 185 13.46 -4.25 17.66
N GLY A 186 14.00 -3.14 17.15
CA GLY A 186 15.24 -3.16 16.38
C GLY A 186 15.10 -3.55 14.90
N LYS A 187 13.95 -3.27 14.25
CA LYS A 187 13.74 -3.51 12.80
C LYS A 187 14.86 -2.98 11.89
N THR A 188 15.47 -1.85 12.26
CA THR A 188 16.61 -1.30 11.50
C THR A 188 17.81 -2.25 11.51
N VAL A 189 18.12 -2.87 12.65
CA VAL A 189 19.22 -3.85 12.76
C VAL A 189 18.91 -5.08 11.91
N GLN A 190 17.67 -5.56 11.95
CA GLN A 190 17.21 -6.68 11.13
C GLN A 190 17.28 -6.38 9.62
N ALA A 191 16.88 -5.18 9.20
CA ALA A 191 16.96 -4.74 7.82
C ALA A 191 18.41 -4.64 7.33
N LEU A 192 19.30 -4.07 8.17
CA LEU A 192 20.73 -4.00 7.88
C LEU A 192 21.37 -5.39 7.79
N ALA A 193 21.00 -6.31 8.68
CA ALA A 193 21.44 -7.69 8.64
C ALA A 193 21.03 -8.39 7.35
N LEU A 194 19.77 -8.25 6.93
CA LEU A 194 19.30 -8.77 5.65
C LEU A 194 20.07 -8.16 4.46
N ALA A 195 20.30 -6.84 4.47
CA ALA A 195 21.05 -6.16 3.42
C ALA A 195 22.52 -6.61 3.35
N ALA A 196 23.15 -6.84 4.50
CA ALA A 196 24.54 -7.31 4.58
C ALA A 196 24.74 -8.67 3.89
N CYS A 197 23.73 -9.56 3.92
CA CYS A 197 23.75 -10.84 3.20
C CYS A 197 23.75 -10.70 1.67
N TYR A 198 23.48 -9.52 1.12
CA TYR A 198 23.52 -9.21 -0.32
C TYR A 198 24.70 -8.32 -0.72
N GLN A 199 25.53 -7.90 0.23
CA GLN A 199 26.74 -7.19 -0.12
C GLN A 199 27.68 -8.15 -0.87
N VAL A 200 27.93 -7.81 -2.14
CA VAL A 200 29.05 -8.40 -2.89
C VAL A 200 30.31 -7.81 -2.27
N SER A 201 31.25 -8.65 -1.86
CA SER A 201 32.60 -8.25 -1.46
C SER A 201 33.39 -7.74 -2.67
N SER A 202 32.93 -6.66 -3.31
CA SER A 202 33.77 -5.79 -4.11
C SER A 202 34.60 -4.99 -3.11
N GLY A 203 35.86 -5.37 -2.92
CA GLY A 203 36.81 -4.75 -2.01
C GLY A 203 37.06 -3.28 -2.32
N ARG A 204 36.13 -2.41 -1.94
CA ARG A 204 36.20 -0.95 -2.10
C ARG A 204 35.73 -0.17 -0.87
N TRP A 205 35.91 -0.78 0.30
CA TRP A 205 35.92 -0.07 1.59
C TRP A 205 37.20 -0.40 2.34
N ALA A 206 38.34 -0.43 1.63
CA ALA A 206 39.63 -0.33 2.30
C ALA A 206 39.62 0.97 3.10
N ALA A 207 39.90 0.84 4.39
CA ALA A 207 39.95 1.90 5.36
C ALA A 207 40.65 3.13 4.78
N GLY A 208 40.06 4.32 5.00
CA GLY A 208 40.83 5.53 4.99
C GLY A 208 41.90 5.39 6.07
N GLU A 209 43.15 5.19 5.64
CA GLU A 209 44.32 5.52 6.43
C GLU A 209 44.16 6.99 6.84
N VAL A 210 43.96 7.20 8.14
CA VAL A 210 44.16 8.50 8.76
C VAL A 210 45.65 8.59 9.03
N GLU A 211 46.35 9.29 8.16
CA GLU A 211 47.69 9.82 8.40
C GLU A 211 47.64 10.95 9.44
#